data_AF-A0A4U8W9X2-F1
#
_entry.id   AF-A0A4U8W9X2-F1
#
_cell.length_a   1.000
_cell.length_b   1.000
_cell.length_c   1.000
_cell.angle_alpha   90.00
_cell.angle_beta   90.00
_cell.angle_gamma   90.00
#
_symmetry.space_group_name_H-M   'P 1'
#
loop_
_entity.id
_entity.type
_entity.pdbx_description
1 polymer ?
#
loop_
_entity_poly.entity_id
_entity_poly.type
_entity_poly.pdbx_seq_one_letter_code
_entity_poly.pdbx_strand_id
1 'polypeptide(L)'
;MMNSKIRSVLFACLGLLFGMSVMFVYNNFIAEKDLKNNKANKIQAKSSEGYDENIDVLTEENRVISYIKQNHHLPDYYITKSKAKQQGWIPSQGNLCKVLPGKAIGGDYFGNREGKLPKGEKYFEADVNYNCGNRNADRIVFTENGVVYLTKDHYRTFEKK
;
A
#
# COMPACT_ATOMS: atom_id res chain seq x y z
N MET A 1 -37.99 -52.42 25.46
CA MET A 1 -38.55 -51.07 25.29
C MET A 1 -37.72 -50.09 26.09
N MET A 2 -37.06 -49.11 25.45
CA MET A 2 -36.18 -48.15 26.14
C MET A 2 -37.02 -47.07 26.84
N ASN A 3 -36.76 -46.82 28.12
CA ASN A 3 -37.50 -45.87 28.96
C ASN A 3 -37.50 -44.47 28.32
N SER A 4 -38.66 -43.81 28.25
CA SER A 4 -38.82 -42.49 27.63
C SER A 4 -37.91 -41.42 28.25
N LYS A 5 -37.59 -41.55 29.54
CA LYS A 5 -36.61 -40.68 30.23
C LYS A 5 -35.18 -40.94 29.74
N ILE A 6 -34.81 -42.20 29.54
CA ILE A 6 -33.48 -42.59 29.02
C ILE A 6 -33.31 -42.12 27.57
N ARG A 7 -34.36 -42.18 26.75
CA ARG A 7 -34.34 -41.64 25.38
C ARG A 7 -34.08 -40.14 25.37
N SER A 8 -34.75 -39.40 26.25
CA SER A 8 -34.57 -37.95 26.36
C SER A 8 -33.16 -37.56 26.79
N VAL A 9 -32.58 -38.29 27.76
CA VAL A 9 -31.19 -38.11 28.20
C VAL A 9 -30.21 -38.47 27.07
N LEU A 10 -30.45 -39.55 26.32
CA LEU A 10 -29.61 -39.94 25.18
C LEU A 10 -29.59 -38.88 24.08
N PHE A 11 -30.74 -38.28 23.75
CA PHE A 11 -30.79 -37.19 22.77
C PHE A 11 -30.08 -35.92 23.26
N ALA A 12 -30.19 -35.60 24.55
CA ALA A 12 -29.44 -34.49 25.14
C ALA A 12 -27.92 -34.72 25.08
N CYS A 13 -27.45 -35.92 25.41
CA CYS A 13 -26.02 -36.26 25.33
C CYS A 13 -25.49 -36.26 23.89
N LEU A 14 -26.26 -36.78 22.93
CA LEU A 14 -25.89 -36.76 21.50
C LEU A 14 -25.78 -35.32 20.95
N GLY A 15 -26.71 -34.44 21.32
CA GLY A 15 -26.65 -33.03 20.92
C GLY A 15 -25.43 -32.31 21.49
N LEU A 16 -25.07 -32.60 22.74
CA LEU A 16 -23.92 -32.00 23.42
C LEU A 16 -22.59 -32.46 22.79
N LEU A 17 -22.46 -33.75 22.48
CA LEU A 17 -21.29 -34.31 21.78
C LEU A 17 -21.16 -33.75 20.36
N PHE A 18 -22.27 -33.60 19.63
CA PHE A 18 -22.27 -33.01 18.30
C PHE A 18 -21.84 -31.53 18.35
N GLY A 19 -22.35 -30.75 19.31
CA GLY A 19 -21.95 -29.36 19.51
C GLY A 19 -20.46 -29.20 19.83
N MET A 20 -19.89 -30.06 20.68
CA MET A 20 -18.46 -30.05 20.98
C MET A 20 -17.61 -30.42 19.76
N SER A 21 -18.05 -31.38 18.94
CA SER A 21 -17.36 -31.76 17.70
C SER A 21 -17.35 -30.61 16.68
N VAL A 22 -18.49 -29.92 16.50
CA VAL A 22 -18.58 -28.74 15.62
C VAL A 22 -17.67 -27.61 16.08
N MET A 23 -17.63 -27.31 17.38
CA MET A 23 -16.72 -26.32 17.96
C MET A 23 -15.25 -26.70 17.77
N PHE A 24 -14.90 -27.98 17.94
CA PHE A 24 -13.54 -28.47 17.73
C PHE A 24 -13.09 -28.36 16.27
N VAL A 25 -13.95 -28.70 15.31
CA VAL A 25 -13.67 -28.55 13.87
C VAL A 25 -13.56 -27.07 13.48
N TYR A 26 -14.43 -26.20 14.01
CA TYR A 26 -14.37 -24.76 13.79
C TYR A 26 -13.04 -24.17 14.29
N ASN A 27 -12.62 -24.52 15.51
CA ASN A 27 -11.37 -24.04 16.10
C ASN A 27 -10.12 -24.59 15.37
N ASN A 28 -10.12 -25.85 14.94
CA ASN A 28 -8.97 -26.43 14.22
C ASN A 28 -8.86 -26.01 12.76
N PHE A 29 -9.97 -25.74 12.07
CA PHE A 29 -9.95 -25.56 10.60
C PHE A 29 -10.24 -24.13 10.13
N ILE A 30 -11.08 -23.37 10.83
CA ILE A 30 -11.46 -22.01 10.43
C ILE A 30 -10.60 -20.95 11.13
N ALA A 31 -10.34 -21.09 12.44
CA ALA A 31 -9.50 -20.14 13.17
C ALA A 31 -8.04 -20.12 12.69
N GLU A 32 -7.48 -21.25 12.24
CA GLU A 32 -6.16 -21.28 11.60
C GLU A 32 -6.15 -20.57 10.24
N LYS A 33 -7.22 -20.65 9.45
CA LYS A 33 -7.30 -19.98 8.14
C LYS A 33 -7.39 -18.47 8.29
N ASP A 34 -8.10 -17.97 9.29
CA ASP A 34 -8.16 -16.54 9.57
C ASP A 34 -6.86 -16.00 10.19
N LEU A 35 -6.14 -16.79 11.01
CA LEU A 35 -4.81 -16.39 11.49
C LEU A 35 -3.73 -16.50 10.41
N LYS A 36 -3.77 -17.49 9.50
CA LYS A 36 -2.82 -17.60 8.38
C LYS A 36 -3.09 -16.59 7.28
N ASN A 37 -4.35 -16.23 6.97
CA ASN A 37 -4.66 -15.14 6.05
C ASN A 37 -4.31 -13.75 6.63
N ASN A 38 -4.40 -13.58 7.96
CA ASN A 38 -3.90 -12.37 8.63
C ASN A 38 -2.39 -12.38 8.89
N LYS A 39 -1.71 -13.54 8.94
CA LYS A 39 -0.24 -13.64 8.97
C LYS A 39 0.40 -13.56 7.57
N ALA A 40 -0.28 -14.01 6.52
CA ALA A 40 0.18 -13.87 5.13
C ALA A 40 0.07 -12.41 4.63
N ASN A 41 -0.83 -11.61 5.20
CA ASN A 41 -0.83 -10.15 5.08
C ASN A 41 0.06 -9.43 6.13
N LYS A 42 0.87 -10.19 6.89
CA LYS A 42 1.82 -9.67 7.90
C LYS A 42 3.25 -10.18 7.67
N ILE A 43 3.60 -10.50 6.42
CA ILE A 43 4.97 -10.67 5.95
C ILE A 43 5.19 -9.78 4.72
N GLN A 44 5.03 -8.48 4.91
CA GLN A 44 5.94 -7.45 4.38
C GLN A 44 5.74 -6.14 5.15
N ALA A 45 5.72 -6.24 6.48
CA ALA A 45 6.16 -5.15 7.34
C ALA A 45 7.51 -5.57 7.91
N LYS A 46 8.48 -5.78 7.01
CA LYS A 46 9.88 -5.71 7.42
C LYS A 46 10.10 -4.24 7.72
N SER A 47 9.95 -3.88 8.99
CA SER A 47 10.49 -2.66 9.54
C SER A 47 11.93 -2.60 9.08
N SER A 48 12.20 -1.72 8.10
CA SER A 48 13.54 -1.29 7.77
C SER A 48 14.12 -0.73 9.06
N GLU A 49 15.03 -1.50 9.64
CA GLU A 49 15.90 -1.03 10.72
C GLU A 49 16.57 0.27 10.25
N GLY A 50 16.39 1.32 11.04
CA GLY A 50 17.34 2.40 11.21
C GLY A 50 17.79 3.12 9.95
N TYR A 51 16.91 3.92 9.35
CA TYR A 51 17.30 5.21 8.81
C TYR A 51 16.17 6.19 9.11
N ASP A 52 16.41 7.11 10.04
CA ASP A 52 15.68 8.38 10.16
C ASP A 52 16.08 9.25 8.94
N GLU A 53 15.90 8.70 7.75
CA GLU A 53 16.22 9.37 6.50
C GLU A 53 15.12 10.39 6.26
N ASN A 54 15.51 11.66 6.39
CA ASN A 54 14.66 12.79 6.12
C ASN A 54 14.04 12.65 4.72
N ILE A 55 12.73 12.88 4.62
CA ILE A 55 11.95 12.59 3.41
C ILE A 55 12.46 13.40 2.20
N ASP A 56 13.11 14.53 2.45
CA ASP A 56 13.78 15.34 1.43
C ASP A 56 14.94 14.60 0.76
N VAL A 57 15.78 13.90 1.53
CA VAL A 57 16.89 13.07 1.05
C VAL A 57 16.36 11.84 0.32
N LEU A 58 15.32 11.21 0.86
CA LEU A 58 14.68 10.06 0.20
C LEU A 58 14.12 10.44 -1.16
N THR A 59 13.49 11.60 -1.25
CA THR A 59 12.81 12.04 -2.48
C THR A 59 13.67 12.88 -3.40
N GLU A 60 14.98 13.00 -3.15
CA GLU A 60 15.90 13.70 -4.04
C GLU A 60 15.80 13.13 -5.46
N GLU A 61 15.67 14.03 -6.45
CA GLU A 61 15.30 13.66 -7.81
C GLU A 61 16.24 12.62 -8.44
N ASN A 62 17.56 12.80 -8.31
CA ASN A 62 18.52 11.90 -8.95
C ASN A 62 18.53 10.52 -8.30
N ARG A 63 18.35 10.45 -6.97
CA ARG A 63 18.18 9.20 -6.22
C ARG A 63 16.96 8.43 -6.71
N VAL A 64 15.80 9.08 -6.79
CA VAL A 64 14.55 8.43 -7.22
C VAL A 64 14.61 8.02 -8.69
N ILE A 65 15.13 8.89 -9.57
CA ILE A 65 15.32 8.58 -10.99
C ILE A 65 16.23 7.36 -11.16
N SER A 66 17.37 7.33 -10.47
CA SER A 66 18.32 6.21 -10.55
C SER A 66 17.69 4.91 -10.08
N TYR A 67 16.90 4.96 -9.00
CA TYR A 67 16.18 3.79 -8.50
C TYR A 67 15.18 3.25 -9.53
N ILE A 68 14.36 4.11 -10.14
CA ILE A 68 13.36 3.68 -11.13
C ILE A 68 14.03 3.11 -12.38
N LYS A 69 15.14 3.69 -12.84
CA LYS A 69 15.88 3.15 -13.99
C LYS A 69 16.43 1.74 -13.74
N GLN A 70 16.76 1.42 -12.50
CA GLN A 70 17.33 0.12 -12.13
C GLN A 70 16.25 -0.92 -11.80
N ASN A 71 15.18 -0.50 -11.11
CA ASN A 71 14.19 -1.40 -10.52
C ASN A 71 12.85 -1.39 -11.27
N HIS A 72 12.63 -0.42 -12.15
CA HIS A 72 11.38 -0.20 -12.92
C HIS A 72 10.12 0.02 -12.06
N HIS A 73 10.28 0.32 -10.78
CA HIS A 73 9.20 0.69 -9.87
C HIS A 73 9.66 1.76 -8.87
N LEU A 74 8.70 2.35 -8.16
CA LEU A 74 9.00 3.32 -7.10
C LEU A 74 9.54 2.63 -5.84
N PRO A 75 10.39 3.32 -5.07
CA PRO A 75 10.71 2.92 -3.70
C PRO A 75 9.47 2.80 -2.79
N ASP A 76 9.55 1.94 -1.77
CA ASP A 76 8.42 1.62 -0.86
C ASP A 76 7.93 2.79 0.02
N TYR A 77 8.69 3.89 0.09
CA TYR A 77 8.26 5.12 0.77
C TYR A 77 7.27 5.96 -0.06
N TYR A 78 6.99 5.58 -1.31
CA TYR A 78 5.91 6.20 -2.07
C TYR A 78 4.54 5.57 -1.77
N ILE A 79 3.52 6.42 -1.73
CA ILE A 79 2.12 6.03 -1.54
C ILE A 79 1.22 6.78 -2.53
N THR A 80 0.23 6.09 -3.08
CA THR A 80 -0.71 6.72 -4.01
C THR A 80 -1.61 7.73 -3.29
N LYS A 81 -2.09 8.73 -4.01
CA LYS A 81 -2.99 9.76 -3.47
C LYS A 81 -4.22 9.15 -2.79
N SER A 82 -4.79 8.10 -3.38
CA SER A 82 -5.96 7.41 -2.83
C SER A 82 -5.67 6.77 -1.47
N LYS A 83 -4.58 5.99 -1.37
CA LYS A 83 -4.17 5.33 -0.11
C LYS A 83 -3.81 6.35 0.98
N ALA A 84 -3.09 7.41 0.62
CA ALA A 84 -2.76 8.48 1.56
C ALA A 84 -4.02 9.15 2.11
N LYS A 85 -5.00 9.46 1.26
CA LYS A 85 -6.29 10.06 1.69
C LYS A 85 -7.05 9.13 2.64
N GLN A 86 -7.10 7.83 2.35
CA GLN A 86 -7.71 6.83 3.24
C GLN A 86 -7.06 6.78 4.62
N GLN A 87 -5.78 7.14 4.71
CA GLN A 87 -5.01 7.19 5.95
C GLN A 87 -4.98 8.58 6.61
N GLY A 88 -5.86 9.50 6.17
CA GLY A 88 -6.06 10.80 6.81
C GLY A 88 -5.26 11.95 6.20
N TRP A 89 -4.61 11.75 5.04
CA TRP A 89 -3.98 12.85 4.32
C TRP A 89 -5.03 13.80 3.74
N ILE A 90 -4.94 15.07 4.14
CA ILE A 90 -5.75 16.19 3.66
C ILE A 90 -4.79 17.15 2.94
N PRO A 91 -4.79 17.18 1.59
CA PRO A 91 -3.82 17.95 0.82
C PRO A 91 -3.78 19.44 1.17
N SER A 92 -4.95 20.05 1.43
CA SER A 92 -5.07 21.47 1.80
C SER A 92 -4.49 21.81 3.17
N GLN A 93 -4.26 20.82 4.02
CA GLN A 93 -3.64 20.99 5.34
C GLN A 93 -2.13 20.72 5.32
N GLY A 94 -1.56 20.26 4.20
CA GLY A 94 -0.15 19.88 4.14
C GLY A 94 0.25 18.80 5.15
N ASN A 95 -0.70 17.97 5.60
CA ASN A 95 -0.54 17.13 6.79
C ASN A 95 0.10 15.75 6.51
N LEU A 96 0.65 15.50 5.31
CA LEU A 96 1.08 14.16 4.90
C LEU A 96 2.10 13.56 5.89
N CYS A 97 3.21 14.26 6.17
CA CYS A 97 4.21 13.75 7.10
C CYS A 97 3.70 13.60 8.54
N LYS A 98 2.62 14.30 8.92
CA LYS A 98 2.00 14.16 10.24
C LYS A 98 1.22 12.85 10.35
N VAL A 99 0.47 12.48 9.31
CA VAL A 99 -0.37 11.28 9.31
C VAL A 99 0.37 10.04 8.80
N LEU A 100 1.39 10.26 7.94
CA LEU A 100 2.21 9.24 7.31
C LEU A 100 3.68 9.68 7.30
N PRO A 101 4.38 9.59 8.45
CA PRO A 101 5.80 9.89 8.54
C PRO A 101 6.62 9.05 7.55
N GLY A 102 7.60 9.70 6.90
CA GLY A 102 8.50 9.03 5.95
C GLY A 102 7.83 8.59 4.65
N LYS A 103 6.67 9.17 4.27
CA LYS A 103 6.00 8.88 3.00
C LYS A 103 5.94 10.08 2.08
N ALA A 104 5.99 9.80 0.77
CA ALA A 104 5.80 10.77 -0.31
C ALA A 104 4.71 10.30 -1.29
N ILE A 105 4.10 11.24 -2.01
CA ILE A 105 3.03 10.91 -2.97
C ILE A 105 3.62 10.38 -4.27
N GLY A 106 3.14 9.24 -4.74
CA GLY A 106 3.54 8.70 -6.05
C GLY A 106 2.90 7.37 -6.41
N GLY A 107 3.03 7.01 -7.69
CA GLY A 107 2.51 5.77 -8.27
C GLY A 107 1.10 5.90 -8.86
N ASP A 108 0.53 7.11 -8.87
CA ASP A 108 -0.74 7.37 -9.56
C ASP A 108 -0.52 7.43 -11.08
N TYR A 109 -1.54 7.03 -11.85
CA TYR A 109 -1.51 7.10 -13.31
C TYR A 109 -1.45 8.54 -13.81
N PHE A 110 -0.50 8.84 -14.70
CA PHE A 110 -0.37 10.11 -15.37
C PHE A 110 -0.96 10.02 -16.79
N GLY A 111 -2.09 10.69 -17.02
CA GLY A 111 -2.85 10.52 -18.26
C GLY A 111 -2.27 11.17 -19.52
N ASN A 112 -1.20 11.96 -19.42
CA ASN A 112 -0.60 12.70 -20.55
C ASN A 112 -1.65 13.42 -21.44
N ARG A 113 -2.66 14.04 -20.82
CA ARG A 113 -3.83 14.63 -21.51
C ARG A 113 -3.45 15.76 -22.47
N GLU A 114 -2.41 16.51 -22.10
CA GLU A 114 -1.86 17.60 -22.92
C GLU A 114 -0.91 17.11 -24.02
N GLY A 115 -0.59 15.81 -24.07
CA GLY A 115 0.23 15.22 -25.13
C GLY A 115 1.69 15.69 -25.15
N LYS A 116 2.21 16.15 -24.01
CA LYS A 116 3.60 16.66 -23.88
C LYS A 116 4.65 15.55 -23.86
N LEU A 117 4.23 14.32 -23.58
CA LEU A 117 5.08 13.13 -23.63
C LEU A 117 4.68 12.24 -24.83
N PRO A 118 5.57 11.33 -25.29
CA PRO A 118 5.24 10.37 -26.36
C PRO A 118 3.94 9.60 -26.10
N LYS A 119 3.18 9.33 -27.16
CA LYS A 119 1.95 8.52 -27.10
C LYS A 119 2.27 7.02 -27.15
N GLY A 120 1.32 6.19 -26.72
CA GLY A 120 1.43 4.73 -26.75
C GLY A 120 2.02 4.11 -25.48
N GLU A 121 2.51 4.94 -24.56
CA GLU A 121 3.06 4.52 -23.28
C GLU A 121 2.05 4.72 -22.14
N LYS A 122 2.16 3.90 -21.10
CA LYS A 122 1.52 4.15 -19.81
C LYS A 122 2.50 4.90 -18.92
N TYR A 123 2.02 5.98 -18.32
CA TYR A 123 2.83 6.80 -17.44
C TYR A 123 2.29 6.79 -16.02
N PHE A 124 3.21 6.93 -15.06
CA PHE A 124 2.93 7.12 -13.64
C PHE A 124 3.69 8.36 -13.16
N GLU A 125 3.18 9.00 -12.11
CA GLU A 125 3.80 10.18 -11.52
C GLU A 125 4.27 9.94 -10.08
N ALA A 126 5.33 10.64 -9.67
CA ALA A 126 5.76 10.71 -8.27
C ALA A 126 6.34 12.08 -7.92
N ASP A 127 6.12 12.50 -6.67
CA ASP A 127 6.73 13.70 -6.10
C ASP A 127 8.22 13.49 -5.86
N VAL A 128 9.03 14.48 -6.20
CA VAL A 128 10.46 14.52 -5.86
C VAL A 128 10.78 15.83 -5.16
N ASN A 129 11.92 15.88 -4.48
CA ASN A 129 12.39 17.01 -3.68
C ASN A 129 11.35 17.43 -2.60
N TYR A 130 10.59 16.48 -2.05
CA TYR A 130 9.51 16.72 -1.10
C TYR A 130 10.06 16.86 0.32
N ASN A 131 9.71 17.94 1.02
CA ASN A 131 10.25 18.29 2.34
C ASN A 131 9.15 18.53 3.39
N CYS A 132 8.12 17.67 3.38
CA CYS A 132 6.94 17.81 4.24
C CYS A 132 6.09 19.07 3.96
N GLY A 133 4.93 19.17 4.64
CA GLY A 133 3.98 20.26 4.40
C GLY A 133 3.24 20.11 3.07
N ASN A 134 3.01 21.24 2.40
CA ASN A 134 2.38 21.26 1.07
C ASN A 134 3.32 20.65 0.02
N ARG A 135 2.73 19.94 -0.95
CA ARG A 135 3.49 19.40 -2.09
C ARG A 135 4.04 20.54 -2.95
N ASN A 136 5.29 20.40 -3.41
CA ASN A 136 5.97 21.34 -4.30
C ASN A 136 5.51 21.16 -5.78
N ALA A 137 6.24 21.76 -6.73
CA ALA A 137 6.00 21.62 -8.18
C ALA A 137 6.69 20.42 -8.85
N ASP A 138 7.68 19.84 -8.18
CA ASP A 138 8.65 18.93 -8.79
C ASP A 138 8.10 17.50 -8.85
N ARG A 139 8.05 16.95 -10.06
CA ARG A 139 7.51 15.61 -10.30
C ARG A 139 8.39 14.88 -11.28
N ILE A 140 8.47 13.58 -11.10
CA ILE A 140 8.85 12.68 -12.19
C ILE A 140 7.61 12.06 -12.80
N VAL A 141 7.69 11.78 -14.09
CA VAL A 141 6.74 10.97 -14.84
C VAL A 141 7.53 9.85 -15.51
N PHE A 142 7.13 8.60 -15.27
CA PHE A 142 7.88 7.44 -15.71
C PHE A 142 7.00 6.34 -16.32
N THR A 143 7.61 5.49 -17.15
CA THR A 143 6.93 4.34 -17.78
C THR A 143 7.24 3.03 -17.04
N GLU A 144 6.49 1.97 -17.34
CA GLU A 144 6.76 0.61 -16.82
C GLU A 144 8.16 0.09 -17.20
N ASN A 145 8.76 0.63 -18.27
CA ASN A 145 10.10 0.27 -18.76
C ASN A 145 11.21 1.14 -18.16
N GLY A 146 10.93 1.96 -17.14
CA GLY A 146 11.94 2.77 -16.45
C GLY A 146 12.40 4.02 -17.22
N VAL A 147 11.69 4.44 -18.28
CA VAL A 147 11.95 5.76 -18.90
C VAL A 147 11.41 6.84 -17.96
N VAL A 148 12.23 7.84 -17.65
CA VAL A 148 11.86 8.90 -16.70
C VAL A 148 11.94 10.29 -17.33
N TYR A 149 10.95 11.12 -17.03
CA TYR A 149 10.89 12.54 -17.35
C TYR A 149 10.74 13.34 -16.07
N LEU A 150 11.46 14.45 -15.94
CA LEU A 150 11.38 15.38 -14.82
C LEU A 150 10.63 16.65 -15.23
N THR A 151 9.78 17.15 -14.36
CA THR A 151 9.17 18.48 -14.46
C THR A 151 9.39 19.22 -13.14
N LYS A 152 9.77 20.51 -13.22
CA LYS A 152 9.94 21.40 -12.05
C LYS A 152 8.94 22.56 -12.05
N ASP A 153 7.90 22.44 -12.88
CA ASP A 153 6.99 23.55 -13.19
C ASP A 153 5.53 23.08 -13.27
N HIS A 154 5.17 22.08 -12.45
CA HIS A 154 3.83 21.48 -12.41
C HIS A 154 3.38 20.98 -13.79
N TYR A 155 4.17 20.12 -14.43
CA TYR A 155 3.85 19.48 -15.72
C TYR A 155 3.79 20.44 -16.91
N ARG A 156 4.32 21.68 -16.79
CA ARG A 156 4.35 22.63 -17.91
C ARG A 156 5.39 22.22 -18.95
N THR A 157 6.57 21.81 -18.52
CA THR A 157 7.65 21.30 -19.37
C THR A 157 8.23 20.00 -18.79
N PHE A 158 8.86 19.21 -19.66
CA PHE A 158 9.46 17.92 -19.30
C PHE A 158 10.87 17.80 -19.87
N GLU A 159 11.80 17.36 -19.03
CA GLU A 159 13.15 16.97 -19.42
C GLU A 159 13.27 15.45 -19.32
N LYS A 160 13.71 14.78 -20.39
CA LYS A 160 14.00 13.34 -20.33
C LYS A 160 15.30 13.11 -19.56
N LYS A 161 15.29 12.23 -18.56
CA LYS A 161 16.42 11.96 -17.68
C LYS A 161 17.07 10.62 -17.94
#